data_AF-A0A1H5IKR0-F1
#
_entry.id   AF-A0A1H5IKR0-F1
#
_cell.length_a   1.000
_cell.length_b   1.000
_cell.length_c   1.000
_cell.angle_alpha   90.00
_cell.angle_beta   90.00
_cell.angle_gamma   90.00
#
_symmetry.space_group_name_H-M   'P 1'
#
loop_
_entity.id
_entity.type
_entity.pdbx_description
1 polymer ?
#
loop_
_entity_poly.entity_id
_entity_poly.type
_entity_poly.pdbx_seq_one_letter_code
_entity_poly.pdbx_strand_id
1 'polypeptide(L)'
;MRLALAFLACYCALNYGMARAAEIKATPISGLPDTALITVSGVLESSDAERFRAAVAMYPKAIVAFQSTGGSLIAGIDIGTQIRFRNYTALVPSGTLCASACATAWLGGTKRLMGSGALIGFHAAYIDQNGQATETGVGNALLGAYLNKLGLPDRAIVFITQAHPNELTWLTMADAAREGIDVALFTVPTEAPSAAPGSIAGPAPPVSPAPSSLPSVTTSLEQRASASLTEMLSRLSQSTSLALPYLSSVYADEVMYYGKPTRKQEVLQDNMKYMDRWPERTYGIIKDTVDCNSADLTCLINGQMRWSARSTARNIEAYGTSDFLYKFGFSSGSPQLLSQSSHVVTRSRRPIEAAIGALAPSASLPQYRDYPVARTYHGANAPVALTKQTMQFQTRLRVAAKEEPNFAGNYVLEYWGCGTTCLMGAVIDVATGEITWLPFTICCAMSVDPGFQAINFKPNSRLVVFAGLRNEQQPMGAHFYWFDGREFHFITTVLDDGSFGKHSATK
;
A
#
# COMPACT_ATOMS: atom_id res chain seq x y z
N MET A 1 4.22 -75.99 24.42
CA MET A 1 2.76 -75.99 24.21
C MET A 1 2.23 -74.63 24.68
N ARG A 2 1.51 -73.93 23.79
CA ARG A 2 0.79 -72.63 23.93
C ARG A 2 1.64 -71.37 23.68
N LEU A 3 1.64 -70.84 22.44
CA LEU A 3 0.66 -69.91 21.81
C LEU A 3 0.61 -68.57 22.55
N ALA A 4 1.20 -67.50 22.00
CA ALA A 4 0.71 -66.62 20.93
C ALA A 4 -0.17 -65.48 21.45
N LEU A 5 0.31 -64.24 21.33
CA LEU A 5 -0.50 -63.08 20.92
C LEU A 5 0.44 -61.96 20.47
N ALA A 6 0.55 -61.86 19.15
CA ALA A 6 1.14 -60.73 18.45
C ALA A 6 0.19 -59.53 18.57
N PHE A 7 0.70 -58.40 19.08
CA PHE A 7 0.12 -57.09 18.78
C PHE A 7 0.99 -56.46 17.69
N LEU A 8 0.56 -56.65 16.44
CA LEU A 8 1.03 -55.90 15.30
C LEU A 8 0.48 -54.47 15.44
N ALA A 9 1.19 -53.61 16.16
CA ALA A 9 0.95 -52.18 16.12
C ALA A 9 1.39 -51.70 14.73
N CYS A 10 0.44 -51.73 13.79
CA CYS A 10 0.56 -51.05 12.50
C CYS A 10 0.70 -49.56 12.81
N TYR A 11 1.94 -49.08 12.89
CA TYR A 11 2.28 -47.67 12.86
C TYR A 11 1.84 -47.16 11.47
N CYS A 12 0.58 -46.76 11.37
CA CYS A 12 0.16 -45.80 10.36
C CYS A 12 0.92 -44.52 10.69
N ALA A 13 2.12 -44.38 10.11
CA ALA A 13 2.75 -43.10 9.95
C ALA A 13 1.81 -42.27 9.06
N LEU A 14 0.90 -41.54 9.71
CA LEU A 14 0.30 -40.35 9.14
C LEU A 14 1.48 -39.46 8.75
N ASN A 15 1.85 -39.50 7.47
CA ASN A 15 2.62 -38.44 6.84
C ASN A 15 1.74 -37.19 6.91
N TYR A 16 1.73 -36.54 8.07
CA TYR A 16 1.53 -35.10 8.14
C TYR A 16 2.73 -34.50 7.42
N GLY A 17 2.65 -34.43 6.09
CA GLY A 17 3.52 -33.57 5.33
C GLY A 17 3.34 -32.19 5.94
N MET A 18 4.38 -31.70 6.62
CA MET A 18 4.46 -30.28 6.98
C MET A 18 4.04 -29.51 5.72
N ALA A 19 3.01 -28.68 5.83
CA ALA A 19 2.63 -27.78 4.76
C ALA A 19 3.92 -27.07 4.32
N ARG A 20 4.35 -27.33 3.09
CA ARG A 20 5.55 -26.73 2.54
C ARG A 20 5.12 -25.46 1.85
N ALA A 21 5.70 -24.34 2.27
CA ALA A 21 5.69 -23.08 1.57
C ALA A 21 5.90 -23.26 0.05
N ALA A 22 5.36 -22.34 -0.74
CA ALA A 22 5.40 -22.46 -2.18
C ALA A 22 6.85 -22.47 -2.70
N GLU A 23 7.10 -23.31 -3.70
CA GLU A 23 8.33 -23.26 -4.48
C GLU A 23 8.22 -22.12 -5.47
N ILE A 24 9.13 -21.15 -5.33
CA ILE A 24 9.25 -20.01 -6.24
C ILE A 24 10.62 -20.07 -6.91
N LYS A 25 10.62 -20.27 -8.22
CA LYS A 25 11.86 -20.45 -8.99
C LYS A 25 11.90 -19.51 -10.19
N ALA A 26 12.97 -18.75 -10.30
CA ALA A 26 13.27 -17.93 -11.45
C ALA A 26 14.20 -18.67 -12.41
N THR A 27 13.76 -18.85 -13.65
CA THR A 27 14.54 -19.50 -14.72
C THR A 27 14.73 -18.50 -15.86
N PRO A 28 15.97 -18.05 -16.15
CA PRO A 28 16.24 -17.18 -17.30
C PRO A 28 15.76 -17.83 -18.62
N ILE A 29 15.19 -17.02 -19.51
CA ILE A 29 14.74 -17.51 -20.83
C ILE A 29 15.89 -17.38 -21.83
N SER A 30 16.33 -18.50 -22.40
CA SER A 30 17.38 -18.54 -23.41
C SER A 30 17.06 -17.61 -24.59
N GLY A 31 18.01 -16.75 -24.96
CA GLY A 31 17.85 -15.79 -26.05
C GLY A 31 17.14 -14.48 -25.69
N LEU A 32 16.65 -14.33 -24.46
CA LEU A 32 16.06 -13.09 -23.95
C LEU A 32 16.80 -12.60 -22.70
N PRO A 33 17.79 -11.68 -22.84
CA PRO A 33 18.48 -11.13 -21.68
C PRO A 33 17.48 -10.46 -20.72
N ASP A 34 17.75 -10.56 -19.43
CA ASP A 34 16.97 -9.94 -18.34
C ASP A 34 15.48 -10.36 -18.29
N THR A 35 15.14 -11.49 -18.92
CA THR A 35 13.79 -12.06 -18.93
C THR A 35 13.79 -13.44 -18.28
N ALA A 36 12.87 -13.67 -17.34
CA ALA A 36 12.73 -14.97 -16.68
C ALA A 36 11.32 -15.56 -16.79
N LEU A 37 11.26 -16.89 -16.79
CA LEU A 37 10.09 -17.65 -16.39
C LEU A 37 10.14 -17.83 -14.87
N ILE A 38 9.14 -17.29 -14.18
CA ILE A 38 8.97 -17.45 -12.73
C ILE A 38 7.90 -18.51 -12.52
N THR A 39 8.23 -19.63 -11.88
CA THR A 39 7.24 -20.65 -11.51
C THR A 39 6.86 -20.48 -10.04
N VAL A 40 5.55 -20.50 -9.75
CA VAL A 40 4.99 -20.44 -8.39
C VAL A 40 4.12 -21.68 -8.18
N SER A 41 4.61 -22.61 -7.37
CA SER A 41 3.98 -23.93 -7.19
C SER A 41 3.83 -24.31 -5.72
N GLY A 42 2.72 -24.95 -5.34
CA GLY A 42 2.45 -25.35 -3.95
C GLY A 42 1.56 -24.37 -3.18
N VAL A 43 1.44 -24.54 -1.85
CA VAL A 43 0.55 -23.73 -1.01
C VAL A 43 1.22 -22.39 -0.72
N LEU A 44 0.51 -21.29 -0.96
CA LEU A 44 1.00 -19.94 -0.67
C LEU A 44 0.97 -19.67 0.83
N GLU A 45 2.12 -19.40 1.43
CA GLU A 45 2.24 -18.93 2.80
C GLU A 45 2.47 -17.42 2.84
N SER A 46 2.24 -16.79 3.99
CA SER A 46 2.47 -15.34 4.17
C SER A 46 3.89 -14.90 3.80
N SER A 47 4.90 -15.75 4.02
CA SER A 47 6.31 -15.45 3.70
C SER A 47 6.68 -15.54 2.22
N ASP A 48 5.79 -16.05 1.37
CA ASP A 48 6.08 -16.25 -0.06
C ASP A 48 6.07 -14.93 -0.84
N ALA A 49 5.48 -13.86 -0.30
CA ALA A 49 5.53 -12.53 -0.90
C ALA A 49 6.96 -11.97 -0.97
N GLU A 50 7.76 -12.14 0.09
CA GLU A 50 9.17 -11.75 0.13
C GLU A 50 10.03 -12.64 -0.75
N ARG A 51 9.76 -13.95 -0.76
CA ARG A 51 10.49 -14.90 -1.62
C ARG A 51 10.24 -14.61 -3.10
N PHE A 52 9.00 -14.31 -3.46
CA PHE A 52 8.66 -13.84 -4.80
C PHE A 52 9.41 -12.56 -5.15
N ARG A 53 9.39 -11.57 -4.25
CA ARG A 53 10.10 -10.29 -4.42
C ARG A 53 11.59 -10.47 -4.67
N ALA A 54 12.23 -11.37 -3.93
CA ALA A 54 13.64 -11.72 -4.10
C ALA A 54 13.89 -12.42 -5.45
N ALA A 55 13.05 -13.39 -5.81
CA ALA A 55 13.19 -14.14 -7.06
C ALA A 55 13.08 -13.27 -8.31
N VAL A 56 12.24 -12.21 -8.27
CA VAL A 56 12.01 -11.32 -9.41
C VAL A 56 12.90 -10.07 -9.42
N ALA A 57 13.73 -9.86 -8.38
CA ALA A 57 14.47 -8.61 -8.17
C ALA A 57 15.38 -8.23 -9.33
N MET A 58 15.98 -9.22 -10.00
CA MET A 58 16.93 -9.02 -11.10
C MET A 58 16.31 -9.10 -12.50
N TYR A 59 15.00 -9.36 -12.61
CA TYR A 59 14.35 -9.60 -13.90
C TYR A 59 13.35 -8.49 -14.23
N PRO A 60 13.72 -7.44 -14.99
CA PRO A 60 12.77 -6.39 -15.40
C PRO A 60 11.61 -6.93 -16.24
N LYS A 61 11.73 -8.11 -16.85
CA LYS A 61 10.67 -8.78 -17.60
C LYS A 61 10.47 -10.21 -17.10
N ALA A 62 9.23 -10.66 -17.00
CA ALA A 62 8.94 -12.04 -16.66
C ALA A 62 7.58 -12.52 -17.15
N ILE A 63 7.50 -13.85 -17.32
CA ILE A 63 6.25 -14.60 -17.36
C ILE A 63 6.15 -15.36 -16.04
N VAL A 64 5.03 -15.22 -15.33
CA VAL A 64 4.80 -15.91 -14.06
C VAL A 64 3.81 -17.04 -14.30
N ALA A 65 4.30 -18.28 -14.21
CA ALA A 65 3.51 -19.50 -14.35
C ALA A 65 3.06 -20.00 -12.98
N PHE A 66 1.75 -20.17 -12.81
CA PHE A 66 1.13 -20.57 -11.55
C PHE A 66 0.60 -22.00 -11.58
N GLN A 67 0.89 -22.75 -10.53
CA GLN A 67 0.34 -24.09 -10.26
C GLN A 67 0.14 -24.26 -8.74
N SER A 68 -0.98 -23.77 -8.21
CA SER A 68 -1.21 -23.72 -6.76
C SER A 68 -2.68 -23.83 -6.40
N THR A 69 -2.97 -24.54 -5.31
CA THR A 69 -4.32 -24.63 -4.71
C THR A 69 -4.72 -23.36 -3.94
N GLY A 70 -3.83 -22.38 -3.81
CA GLY A 70 -4.04 -21.16 -3.04
C GLY A 70 -3.31 -21.20 -1.69
N GLY A 71 -3.92 -20.63 -0.65
CA GLY A 71 -3.32 -20.46 0.67
C GLY A 71 -3.60 -19.06 1.22
N SER A 72 -2.56 -18.39 1.73
CA SER A 72 -2.64 -17.04 2.27
C SER A 72 -3.16 -16.04 1.24
N LEU A 73 -4.36 -15.48 1.50
CA LEU A 73 -4.96 -14.42 0.69
C LEU A 73 -4.02 -13.22 0.55
N ILE A 74 -3.37 -12.83 1.65
CA ILE A 74 -2.46 -11.68 1.68
C ILE A 74 -1.25 -11.92 0.78
N ALA A 75 -0.66 -13.13 0.82
CA ALA A 75 0.44 -13.48 -0.08
C ALA A 75 -0.01 -13.45 -1.55
N GLY A 76 -1.23 -13.92 -1.85
CA GLY A 76 -1.81 -13.84 -3.18
C GLY A 76 -1.96 -12.40 -3.69
N ILE A 77 -2.49 -11.50 -2.85
CA ILE A 77 -2.65 -10.07 -3.16
C ILE A 77 -1.29 -9.40 -3.37
N ASP A 78 -0.30 -9.69 -2.52
CA ASP A 78 1.01 -9.05 -2.59
C ASP A 78 1.81 -9.54 -3.82
N ILE A 79 1.80 -10.85 -4.10
CA ILE A 79 2.40 -11.41 -5.32
C ILE A 79 1.73 -10.79 -6.55
N GLY A 80 0.40 -10.76 -6.60
CA GLY A 80 -0.34 -10.16 -7.71
C GLY A 80 -0.07 -8.66 -7.89
N THR A 81 0.05 -7.91 -6.79
CA THR A 81 0.44 -6.49 -6.81
C THR A 81 1.84 -6.30 -7.39
N GLN A 82 2.79 -7.15 -7.03
CA GLN A 82 4.15 -7.12 -7.57
C GLN A 82 4.20 -7.46 -9.07
N ILE A 83 3.38 -8.41 -9.52
CA ILE A 83 3.21 -8.78 -10.94
C ILE A 83 2.65 -7.60 -11.72
N ARG A 84 1.58 -6.97 -11.21
CA ARG A 84 0.95 -5.79 -11.82
C ARG A 84 1.94 -4.63 -11.93
N PHE A 85 2.64 -4.33 -10.85
CA PHE A 85 3.61 -3.24 -10.79
C PHE A 85 4.74 -3.40 -11.81
N ARG A 86 5.20 -4.64 -12.04
CA ARG A 86 6.28 -4.95 -13.00
C ARG A 86 5.78 -5.25 -14.41
N ASN A 87 4.49 -5.07 -14.68
CA ASN A 87 3.87 -5.32 -15.98
C ASN A 87 4.15 -6.75 -16.51
N TYR A 88 4.16 -7.74 -15.61
CA TYR A 88 4.43 -9.13 -15.97
C TYR A 88 3.19 -9.81 -16.58
N THR A 89 3.46 -10.79 -17.43
CA THR A 89 2.43 -11.72 -17.91
C THR A 89 2.20 -12.79 -16.86
N ALA A 90 0.94 -13.06 -16.52
CA ALA A 90 0.57 -14.17 -15.65
C ALA A 90 -0.04 -15.31 -16.48
N LEU A 91 0.41 -16.55 -16.24
CA LEU A 91 0.03 -17.74 -16.98
C LEU A 91 -0.41 -18.83 -16.00
N VAL A 92 -1.52 -19.50 -16.29
CA VAL A 92 -1.82 -20.83 -15.74
C VAL A 92 -1.60 -21.83 -16.87
N PRO A 93 -0.56 -22.69 -16.79
CA PRO A 93 -0.24 -23.65 -17.86
C PRO A 93 -1.37 -24.63 -18.16
N SER A 94 -1.34 -25.23 -19.36
CA SER A 94 -2.34 -26.22 -19.79
C SER A 94 -2.46 -27.40 -18.83
N GLY A 95 -3.68 -27.79 -18.49
CA GLY A 95 -3.99 -28.90 -17.57
C GLY A 95 -3.59 -28.69 -16.12
N THR A 96 -3.18 -27.47 -15.73
CA THR A 96 -2.80 -27.14 -14.35
C THR A 96 -3.89 -26.37 -13.62
N LEU A 97 -3.74 -26.22 -12.30
CA LEU A 97 -4.72 -25.58 -11.42
C LEU A 97 -4.13 -24.38 -10.70
N CYS A 98 -4.92 -23.31 -10.62
CA CYS A 98 -4.65 -22.12 -9.85
C CYS A 98 -5.94 -21.66 -9.15
N ALA A 99 -6.09 -21.97 -7.86
CA ALA A 99 -7.33 -21.70 -7.11
C ALA A 99 -7.11 -20.70 -5.96
N SER A 100 -8.18 -20.04 -5.53
CA SER A 100 -8.21 -19.18 -4.34
C SER A 100 -7.15 -18.05 -4.41
N ALA A 101 -6.26 -17.96 -3.41
CA ALA A 101 -5.17 -16.97 -3.38
C ALA A 101 -4.24 -17.04 -4.61
N CYS A 102 -4.07 -18.21 -5.23
CA CYS A 102 -3.31 -18.33 -6.49
C CYS A 102 -3.99 -17.55 -7.61
N ALA A 103 -5.31 -17.78 -7.79
CA ALA A 103 -6.08 -17.11 -8.83
C ALA A 103 -6.10 -15.58 -8.61
N THR A 104 -6.10 -15.15 -7.34
CA THR A 104 -5.96 -13.75 -6.94
C THR A 104 -4.60 -13.16 -7.36
N ALA A 105 -3.50 -13.90 -7.17
CA ALA A 105 -2.18 -13.49 -7.64
C ALA A 105 -2.11 -13.41 -9.17
N TRP A 106 -2.68 -14.40 -9.87
CA TRP A 106 -2.74 -14.44 -11.33
C TRP A 106 -3.48 -13.25 -11.94
N LEU A 107 -4.56 -12.75 -11.29
CA LEU A 107 -5.27 -11.55 -11.73
C LEU A 107 -4.38 -10.29 -11.79
N GLY A 108 -3.27 -10.29 -11.06
CA GLY A 108 -2.24 -9.24 -11.10
C GLY A 108 -1.58 -9.08 -12.46
N GLY A 109 -1.58 -10.11 -13.31
CA GLY A 109 -0.99 -10.07 -14.66
C GLY A 109 -1.62 -8.98 -15.53
N THR A 110 -0.79 -8.19 -16.22
CA THR A 110 -1.26 -7.22 -17.22
C THR A 110 -1.72 -7.90 -18.50
N LYS A 111 -1.09 -9.03 -18.82
CA LYS A 111 -1.62 -10.06 -19.72
C LYS A 111 -1.90 -11.31 -18.90
N ARG A 112 -3.13 -11.80 -18.99
CA ARG A 112 -3.59 -13.00 -18.28
C ARG A 112 -3.81 -14.11 -19.27
N LEU A 113 -3.03 -15.17 -19.12
CA LEU A 113 -3.01 -16.30 -20.03
C LEU A 113 -3.56 -17.55 -19.33
N MET A 114 -4.46 -18.24 -20.02
CA MET A 114 -5.08 -19.50 -19.59
C MET A 114 -4.72 -20.59 -20.60
N GLY A 115 -3.99 -21.62 -20.16
CA GLY A 115 -3.67 -22.79 -20.98
C GLY A 115 -4.90 -23.66 -21.24
N SER A 116 -4.80 -24.54 -22.24
CA SER A 116 -5.86 -25.49 -22.56
C SER A 116 -6.12 -26.44 -21.39
N GLY A 117 -7.37 -26.55 -20.92
CA GLY A 117 -7.73 -27.37 -19.76
C GLY A 117 -7.22 -26.86 -18.41
N ALA A 118 -6.73 -25.62 -18.33
CA ALA A 118 -6.35 -25.01 -17.06
C ALA A 118 -7.59 -24.72 -16.20
N LEU A 119 -7.48 -24.93 -14.88
CA LEU A 119 -8.54 -24.68 -13.91
C LEU A 119 -8.19 -23.45 -13.05
N ILE A 120 -8.96 -22.38 -13.21
CA ILE A 120 -8.82 -21.16 -12.40
C ILE A 120 -10.09 -20.97 -11.58
N GLY A 121 -9.97 -20.98 -10.25
CA GLY A 121 -11.11 -21.02 -9.34
C GLY A 121 -11.08 -19.91 -8.29
N PHE A 122 -12.23 -19.32 -8.01
CA PHE A 122 -12.40 -18.24 -7.03
C PHE A 122 -13.47 -18.57 -5.98
N HIS A 123 -13.32 -18.00 -4.79
CA HIS A 123 -14.30 -18.05 -3.70
C HIS A 123 -14.06 -16.87 -2.75
N ALA A 124 -15.01 -16.63 -1.83
CA ALA A 124 -14.92 -15.61 -0.80
C ALA A 124 -13.78 -15.88 0.20
N ALA A 125 -13.06 -14.84 0.62
CA ALA A 125 -12.04 -14.95 1.66
C ALA A 125 -12.62 -15.52 2.97
N TYR A 126 -11.88 -16.41 3.62
CA TYR A 126 -12.31 -17.06 4.86
C TYR A 126 -11.19 -17.15 5.89
N ILE A 127 -11.57 -17.39 7.13
CA ILE A 127 -10.72 -17.82 8.23
C ILE A 127 -11.11 -19.24 8.61
N ASP A 128 -10.13 -20.08 8.90
CA ASP A 128 -10.38 -21.41 9.43
C ASP A 128 -10.51 -21.33 10.96
N GLN A 129 -11.69 -21.66 11.47
CA GLN A 129 -11.94 -21.82 12.91
C GLN A 129 -12.26 -23.29 13.18
N ASN A 130 -11.31 -24.03 13.74
CA ASN A 130 -11.47 -25.43 14.12
C ASN A 130 -11.86 -26.38 12.96
N GLY A 131 -11.32 -26.16 11.76
CA GLY A 131 -11.61 -26.95 10.56
C GLY A 131 -12.87 -26.51 9.82
N GLN A 132 -13.48 -25.39 10.23
CA GLN A 132 -14.63 -24.80 9.56
C GLN A 132 -14.24 -23.47 8.92
N ALA A 133 -14.29 -23.44 7.59
CA ALA A 133 -14.07 -22.24 6.81
C ALA A 133 -15.24 -21.26 7.01
N THR A 134 -14.98 -20.13 7.65
CA THR A 134 -15.95 -19.06 7.89
C THR A 134 -15.53 -17.81 7.13
N GLU A 135 -16.44 -17.27 6.33
CA GLU A 135 -16.18 -16.07 5.54
C GLU A 135 -15.72 -14.89 6.43
N THR A 136 -14.72 -14.14 5.97
CA THR A 136 -14.24 -12.94 6.66
C THR A 136 -14.61 -11.67 5.91
N GLY A 137 -15.38 -10.78 6.55
CA GLY A 137 -15.71 -9.48 5.99
C GLY A 137 -14.46 -8.62 5.71
N VAL A 138 -13.44 -8.70 6.58
CA VAL A 138 -12.18 -7.97 6.39
C VAL A 138 -11.38 -8.53 5.22
N GLY A 139 -11.29 -9.86 5.09
CA GLY A 139 -10.57 -10.48 3.97
C GLY A 139 -11.24 -10.18 2.63
N ASN A 140 -12.58 -10.24 2.55
CA ASN A 140 -13.30 -9.91 1.32
C ASN A 140 -13.26 -8.42 1.00
N ALA A 141 -13.24 -7.53 1.99
CA ALA A 141 -13.04 -6.10 1.75
C ALA A 141 -11.65 -5.81 1.17
N LEU A 142 -10.59 -6.48 1.67
CA LEU A 142 -9.24 -6.35 1.12
C LEU A 142 -9.14 -6.92 -0.29
N LEU A 143 -9.74 -8.09 -0.53
CA LEU A 143 -9.82 -8.70 -1.86
C LEU A 143 -10.54 -7.78 -2.84
N GLY A 144 -11.75 -7.30 -2.52
CA GLY A 144 -12.50 -6.37 -3.35
C GLY A 144 -11.73 -5.08 -3.66
N ALA A 145 -11.04 -4.51 -2.66
CA ALA A 145 -10.19 -3.33 -2.87
C ALA A 145 -9.02 -3.60 -3.82
N TYR A 146 -8.38 -4.76 -3.72
CA TYR A 146 -7.34 -5.19 -4.66
C TYR A 146 -7.88 -5.38 -6.08
N LEU A 147 -9.02 -6.08 -6.24
CA LEU A 147 -9.64 -6.31 -7.55
C LEU A 147 -10.05 -5.00 -8.23
N ASN A 148 -10.57 -4.05 -7.46
CA ASN A 148 -10.87 -2.69 -7.96
C ASN A 148 -9.60 -1.96 -8.40
N LYS A 149 -8.48 -2.06 -7.66
CA LYS A 149 -7.17 -1.50 -8.07
C LYS A 149 -6.63 -2.11 -9.35
N LEU A 150 -6.97 -3.38 -9.65
CA LEU A 150 -6.64 -4.01 -10.93
C LEU A 150 -7.49 -3.50 -12.10
N GLY A 151 -8.48 -2.64 -11.83
CA GLY A 151 -9.40 -2.10 -12.82
C GLY A 151 -10.47 -3.08 -13.28
N LEU A 152 -10.77 -4.11 -12.47
CA LEU A 152 -11.84 -5.05 -12.80
C LEU A 152 -13.22 -4.41 -12.55
N PRO A 153 -14.21 -4.65 -13.43
CA PRO A 153 -15.55 -4.12 -13.24
C PRO A 153 -16.28 -4.81 -12.07
N ASP A 154 -17.27 -4.15 -11.49
CA ASP A 154 -18.02 -4.65 -10.32
C ASP A 154 -18.55 -6.09 -10.53
N ARG A 155 -19.02 -6.42 -11.74
CA ARG A 155 -19.49 -7.77 -12.07
C ARG A 155 -18.39 -8.84 -11.94
N ALA A 156 -17.15 -8.53 -12.33
CA ALA A 156 -16.01 -9.41 -12.11
C ALA A 156 -15.68 -9.54 -10.62
N ILE A 157 -15.75 -8.45 -9.87
CA ILE A 157 -15.51 -8.47 -8.42
C ILE A 157 -16.51 -9.41 -7.75
N VAL A 158 -17.81 -9.26 -8.07
CA VAL A 158 -18.87 -10.16 -7.57
C VAL A 158 -18.61 -11.60 -7.97
N PHE A 159 -18.33 -11.88 -9.25
CA PHE A 159 -18.03 -13.23 -9.73
C PHE A 159 -16.87 -13.90 -8.97
N ILE A 160 -15.82 -13.13 -8.65
CA ILE A 160 -14.65 -13.63 -7.92
C ILE A 160 -14.98 -13.91 -6.45
N THR A 161 -15.84 -13.11 -5.83
CA THR A 161 -16.12 -13.20 -4.38
C THR A 161 -17.41 -13.95 -4.03
N GLN A 162 -18.24 -14.35 -4.99
CA GLN A 162 -19.59 -14.89 -4.72
C GLN A 162 -19.61 -16.33 -4.17
N ALA A 163 -18.61 -17.15 -4.48
CA ALA A 163 -18.62 -18.56 -4.06
C ALA A 163 -18.35 -18.67 -2.56
N HIS A 164 -19.07 -19.56 -1.88
CA HIS A 164 -18.82 -19.84 -0.46
C HIS A 164 -17.41 -20.39 -0.23
N PRO A 165 -16.84 -20.27 0.99
CA PRO A 165 -15.49 -20.74 1.30
C PRO A 165 -15.19 -22.21 0.96
N ASN A 166 -16.21 -23.06 1.00
CA ASN A 166 -16.09 -24.50 0.72
C ASN A 166 -16.39 -24.87 -0.76
N GLU A 167 -16.64 -23.87 -1.60
CA GLU A 167 -16.99 -24.03 -3.01
C GLU A 167 -16.02 -23.23 -3.88
N LEU A 168 -16.00 -23.52 -5.18
CA LEU A 168 -15.20 -22.76 -6.14
C LEU A 168 -16.07 -22.40 -7.34
N THR A 169 -16.09 -21.11 -7.68
CA THR A 169 -16.54 -20.64 -8.98
C THR A 169 -15.37 -20.77 -9.96
N TRP A 170 -15.49 -21.68 -10.92
CA TRP A 170 -14.47 -21.92 -11.95
C TRP A 170 -14.64 -20.96 -13.12
N LEU A 171 -13.56 -20.30 -13.51
CA LEU A 171 -13.54 -19.37 -14.63
C LEU A 171 -13.46 -20.12 -15.96
N THR A 172 -14.46 -19.94 -16.81
CA THR A 172 -14.37 -20.30 -18.23
C THR A 172 -14.04 -19.07 -19.09
N MET A 173 -13.65 -19.28 -20.35
CA MET A 173 -13.48 -18.17 -21.30
C MET A 173 -14.80 -17.41 -21.55
N ALA A 174 -15.94 -18.10 -21.48
CA ALA A 174 -17.25 -17.47 -21.61
C ALA A 174 -17.57 -16.60 -20.39
N ASP A 175 -17.24 -17.07 -19.18
CA ASP A 175 -17.38 -16.28 -17.96
C ASP A 175 -16.42 -15.08 -17.99
N ALA A 176 -15.16 -15.26 -18.37
CA ALA A 176 -14.19 -14.18 -18.48
C ALA A 176 -14.70 -13.04 -19.38
N ALA A 177 -15.23 -13.36 -20.56
CA ALA A 177 -15.82 -12.38 -21.47
C ALA A 177 -17.08 -11.72 -20.88
N ARG A 178 -17.98 -12.50 -20.28
CA ARG A 178 -19.22 -11.99 -19.67
C ARG A 178 -18.94 -11.06 -18.50
N GLU A 179 -18.03 -11.44 -17.62
CA GLU A 179 -17.69 -10.70 -16.42
C GLU A 179 -16.68 -9.56 -16.66
N GLY A 180 -16.12 -9.45 -17.87
CA GLY A 180 -15.14 -8.39 -18.19
C GLY A 180 -13.78 -8.61 -17.53
N ILE A 181 -13.35 -9.87 -17.43
CA ILE A 181 -12.01 -10.26 -17.03
C ILE A 181 -11.23 -10.54 -18.32
N ASP A 182 -10.28 -9.66 -18.67
CA ASP A 182 -9.44 -9.87 -19.86
C ASP A 182 -8.55 -11.10 -19.67
N VAL A 183 -8.78 -12.13 -20.49
CA VAL A 183 -8.05 -13.41 -20.52
C VAL A 183 -7.83 -13.82 -21.97
N ALA A 184 -6.63 -14.30 -22.28
CA ALA A 184 -6.31 -14.89 -23.58
C ALA A 184 -5.90 -16.36 -23.41
N LEU A 185 -6.23 -17.19 -24.40
CA LEU A 185 -5.78 -18.57 -24.43
C LEU A 185 -4.28 -18.64 -24.72
N PHE A 186 -3.58 -19.50 -23.99
CA PHE A 186 -2.19 -19.83 -24.27
C PHE A 186 -2.11 -21.10 -25.11
N THR A 187 -1.68 -20.96 -26.35
CA THR A 187 -1.29 -22.06 -27.23
C THR A 187 0.23 -22.04 -27.37
N VAL A 188 0.90 -23.14 -27.02
CA VAL A 188 2.30 -23.32 -27.41
C VAL A 188 2.31 -23.44 -28.94
N PRO A 189 3.10 -22.63 -29.67
CA PRO A 189 3.23 -22.81 -31.11
C PRO A 189 3.76 -24.22 -31.36
N THR A 190 2.90 -25.11 -31.82
CA THR A 190 3.36 -26.31 -32.53
C THR A 190 3.97 -25.80 -33.83
N GLU A 191 5.22 -26.17 -34.06
CA GLU A 191 6.04 -25.85 -35.23
C GLU A 191 5.19 -25.65 -36.50
N ALA A 192 5.24 -24.46 -37.08
CA ALA A 192 4.37 -24.06 -38.17
C ALA A 192 4.64 -24.87 -39.45
N PRO A 193 3.63 -25.47 -40.08
CA PRO A 193 3.67 -25.72 -41.51
C PRO A 193 3.32 -24.43 -42.26
N SER A 194 4.07 -24.21 -43.33
CA SER A 194 4.00 -23.15 -44.33
C SER A 194 2.59 -22.69 -44.72
N ALA A 195 2.50 -21.39 -45.00
CA ALA A 195 1.33 -20.61 -45.38
C ALA A 195 0.48 -21.15 -46.54
N ALA A 196 -0.81 -20.79 -46.51
CA ALA A 196 -1.59 -20.43 -47.70
C ALA A 196 -2.62 -19.33 -47.35
N PRO A 197 -2.98 -18.45 -48.31
CA PRO A 197 -3.74 -17.22 -48.03
C PRO A 197 -5.24 -17.35 -48.33
N GLY A 198 -6.04 -16.57 -47.58
CA GLY A 198 -7.36 -16.11 -48.02
C GLY A 198 -8.50 -16.38 -47.03
N SER A 199 -9.10 -15.31 -46.49
CA SER A 199 -10.50 -14.97 -46.77
C SER A 199 -10.90 -13.69 -46.04
N ILE A 200 -11.62 -12.84 -46.76
CA ILE A 200 -12.14 -11.54 -46.35
C ILE A 200 -13.53 -11.76 -45.73
N ALA A 201 -13.85 -11.13 -44.60
CA ALA A 201 -15.23 -11.07 -44.11
C ALA A 201 -15.54 -9.75 -43.37
N GLY A 202 -16.27 -8.86 -44.05
CA GLY A 202 -17.53 -8.24 -43.61
C GLY A 202 -17.53 -7.14 -42.52
N PRO A 203 -18.25 -6.01 -42.72
CA PRO A 203 -18.29 -4.90 -41.77
C PRO A 203 -19.24 -5.16 -40.59
N ALA A 204 -18.88 -4.68 -39.40
CA ALA A 204 -19.70 -4.71 -38.20
C ALA A 204 -20.89 -3.72 -38.28
N PRO A 205 -22.09 -4.08 -37.76
CA PRO A 205 -23.23 -3.16 -37.70
C PRO A 205 -23.07 -2.11 -36.57
N PRO A 206 -23.75 -0.95 -36.67
CA PRO A 206 -23.57 0.15 -35.75
C PRO A 206 -24.41 -0.04 -34.48
N VAL A 207 -23.81 0.15 -33.31
CA VAL A 207 -24.53 0.23 -32.04
C VAL A 207 -24.71 1.71 -31.70
N SER A 208 -25.95 2.19 -31.77
CA SER A 208 -26.35 3.50 -31.23
C SER A 208 -26.35 3.48 -29.69
N PRO A 209 -26.00 4.60 -29.03
CA PRO A 209 -25.93 4.68 -27.58
C PRO A 209 -27.30 5.01 -26.96
N ALA A 210 -27.58 4.47 -25.78
CA ALA A 210 -28.67 4.93 -24.93
C ALA A 210 -28.17 5.16 -23.49
N PRO A 211 -28.77 6.12 -22.75
CA PRO A 211 -28.03 7.04 -21.91
C PRO A 211 -28.04 6.65 -20.42
N SER A 212 -26.89 6.77 -19.77
CA SER A 212 -26.79 6.68 -18.32
C SER A 212 -27.10 8.04 -17.69
N SER A 213 -28.15 8.10 -16.87
CA SER A 213 -28.44 9.24 -16.01
C SER A 213 -28.52 8.78 -14.56
N LEU A 214 -27.46 9.06 -13.79
CA LEU A 214 -27.47 9.13 -12.33
C LEU A 214 -26.52 10.27 -11.90
N PRO A 215 -26.81 10.96 -10.78
CA PRO A 215 -26.46 12.36 -10.58
C PRO A 215 -24.97 12.57 -10.31
N SER A 216 -24.34 13.42 -11.11
CA SER A 216 -22.99 13.92 -10.88
C SER A 216 -22.99 14.89 -9.71
N VAL A 217 -22.42 14.51 -8.56
CA VAL A 217 -21.83 15.51 -7.66
C VAL A 217 -20.58 16.00 -8.39
N THR A 218 -20.74 17.02 -9.22
CA THR A 218 -19.60 17.68 -9.87
C THR A 218 -18.76 18.34 -8.79
N THR A 219 -17.67 17.69 -8.38
CA THR A 219 -16.65 18.31 -7.52
C THR A 219 -16.08 19.53 -8.26
N SER A 220 -15.97 20.66 -7.56
CA SER A 220 -15.48 21.88 -8.19
C SER A 220 -14.02 21.72 -8.64
N LEU A 221 -13.61 22.49 -9.64
CA LEU A 221 -12.24 22.40 -10.19
C LEU A 221 -11.20 22.75 -9.10
N GLU A 222 -11.53 23.67 -8.20
CA GLU A 222 -10.73 24.05 -7.03
C GLU A 222 -10.59 22.90 -6.02
N GLN A 223 -11.65 22.12 -5.81
CA GLN A 223 -11.62 20.94 -4.94
C GLN A 223 -10.70 19.86 -5.52
N ARG A 224 -10.80 19.62 -6.83
CA ARG A 224 -9.93 18.67 -7.55
C ARG A 224 -8.46 19.10 -7.48
N ALA A 225 -8.18 20.40 -7.62
CA ALA A 225 -6.84 20.96 -7.50
C ALA A 225 -6.27 20.82 -6.07
N SER A 226 -7.07 21.16 -5.05
CA SER A 226 -6.67 21.03 -3.64
C SER A 226 -6.36 19.56 -3.28
N ALA A 227 -7.19 18.63 -3.75
CA ALA A 227 -6.99 17.20 -3.54
C ALA A 227 -5.73 16.69 -4.25
N SER A 228 -5.48 17.16 -5.48
CA SER A 228 -4.28 16.79 -6.25
C SER A 228 -2.99 17.23 -5.56
N LEU A 229 -2.95 18.45 -5.01
CA LEU A 229 -1.78 18.93 -4.26
C LEU A 229 -1.58 18.12 -2.97
N THR A 230 -2.65 17.85 -2.23
CA THR A 230 -2.59 17.07 -0.98
C THR A 230 -2.06 15.66 -1.24
N GLU A 231 -2.60 14.98 -2.27
CA GLU A 231 -2.12 13.67 -2.68
C GLU A 231 -0.66 13.72 -3.12
N MET A 232 -0.26 14.73 -3.89
CA MET A 232 1.12 14.88 -4.32
C MET A 232 2.09 15.04 -3.15
N LEU A 233 1.78 15.90 -2.17
CA LEU A 233 2.63 16.10 -0.99
C LEU A 233 2.69 14.85 -0.10
N SER A 234 1.57 14.13 0.02
CA SER A 234 1.50 12.83 0.69
C SER A 234 2.43 11.81 0.00
N ARG A 235 2.34 11.68 -1.32
CA ARG A 235 3.19 10.80 -2.14
C ARG A 235 4.66 11.18 -2.06
N LEU A 236 4.98 12.47 -2.09
CA LEU A 236 6.35 12.97 -1.94
C LEU A 236 6.95 12.70 -0.56
N SER A 237 6.11 12.49 0.46
CA SER A 237 6.55 12.11 1.82
C SER A 237 6.78 10.59 1.96
N GLN A 238 6.40 9.79 0.96
CA GLN A 238 6.64 8.34 0.92
C GLN A 238 8.06 8.02 0.42
N SER A 239 8.36 6.71 0.34
CA SER A 239 9.60 6.21 -0.25
C SER A 239 9.75 6.60 -1.72
N THR A 240 11.00 6.65 -2.21
CA THR A 240 11.31 6.95 -3.61
C THR A 240 10.57 6.02 -4.59
N SER A 241 10.42 4.72 -4.23
CA SER A 241 9.76 3.71 -5.04
C SER A 241 8.25 3.91 -5.18
N LEU A 242 7.60 4.58 -4.22
CA LEU A 242 6.18 4.93 -4.29
C LEU A 242 5.95 6.32 -4.89
N ALA A 243 6.83 7.27 -4.58
CA ALA A 243 6.71 8.65 -5.03
C ALA A 243 6.98 8.80 -6.53
N LEU A 244 8.03 8.18 -7.08
CA LEU A 244 8.42 8.35 -8.49
C LEU A 244 7.36 7.85 -9.50
N PRO A 245 6.73 6.68 -9.32
CA PRO A 245 5.66 6.25 -10.23
C PRO A 245 4.46 7.19 -10.22
N TYR A 246 4.09 7.72 -9.06
CA TYR A 246 3.04 8.73 -8.95
C TYR A 246 3.44 10.05 -9.64
N LEU A 247 4.66 10.53 -9.42
CA LEU A 247 5.17 11.70 -10.14
C LEU A 247 5.14 11.45 -11.66
N SER A 248 5.49 10.24 -12.09
CA SER A 248 5.41 9.85 -13.51
C SER A 248 3.96 9.79 -14.03
N SER A 249 2.95 9.52 -13.22
CA SER A 249 1.56 9.59 -13.70
C SER A 249 1.02 11.02 -13.77
N VAL A 250 1.50 11.90 -12.87
CA VAL A 250 0.96 13.25 -12.72
C VAL A 250 1.73 14.30 -13.52
N TYR A 251 3.06 14.22 -13.70
CA TYR A 251 3.76 15.18 -14.54
C TYR A 251 3.33 15.07 -16.01
N ALA A 252 3.03 16.23 -16.62
CA ALA A 252 2.86 16.35 -18.05
C ALA A 252 4.18 16.04 -18.79
N ASP A 253 4.11 15.77 -20.10
CA ASP A 253 5.29 15.44 -20.91
C ASP A 253 6.32 16.57 -20.94
N GLU A 254 5.84 17.82 -20.90
CA GLU A 254 6.63 19.03 -20.72
C GLU A 254 6.10 19.83 -19.52
N VAL A 255 7.01 20.24 -18.63
CA VAL A 255 6.68 20.88 -17.36
C VAL A 255 7.49 22.16 -17.24
N MET A 256 6.85 23.26 -16.88
CA MET A 256 7.54 24.48 -16.47
C MET A 256 8.11 24.28 -15.06
N TYR A 257 9.34 23.76 -14.97
CA TYR A 257 10.03 23.34 -13.76
C TYR A 257 11.02 24.43 -13.31
N TYR A 258 10.74 25.08 -12.18
CA TYR A 258 11.50 26.22 -11.65
C TYR A 258 11.80 27.31 -12.71
N GLY A 259 10.76 27.65 -13.49
CA GLY A 259 10.83 28.69 -14.52
C GLY A 259 11.48 28.25 -15.85
N LYS A 260 11.80 26.97 -16.02
CA LYS A 260 12.37 26.43 -17.26
C LYS A 260 11.47 25.32 -17.84
N PRO A 261 11.14 25.35 -19.14
CA PRO A 261 10.51 24.22 -19.80
C PRO A 261 11.45 23.01 -19.73
N THR A 262 10.98 21.93 -19.10
CA THR A 262 11.78 20.73 -18.81
C THR A 262 10.98 19.50 -19.18
N ARG A 263 11.62 18.51 -19.81
CA ARG A 263 10.96 17.24 -20.15
C ARG A 263 10.67 16.43 -18.90
N LYS A 264 9.55 15.71 -18.89
CA LYS A 264 9.14 14.82 -17.80
C LYS A 264 10.24 13.92 -17.26
N GLN A 265 10.99 13.27 -18.16
CA GLN A 265 12.07 12.36 -17.76
C GLN A 265 13.18 13.06 -16.97
N GLU A 266 13.54 14.29 -17.35
CA GLU A 266 14.55 15.10 -16.66
C GLU A 266 14.03 15.57 -15.29
N VAL A 267 12.76 15.95 -15.21
CA VAL A 267 12.09 16.29 -13.94
C VAL A 267 12.10 15.08 -12.99
N LEU A 268 11.76 13.89 -13.49
CA LEU A 268 11.76 12.66 -12.69
C LEU A 268 13.17 12.29 -12.20
N GLN A 269 14.20 12.50 -13.02
CA GLN A 269 15.60 12.28 -12.62
C GLN A 269 16.06 13.26 -11.53
N ASP A 270 15.70 14.54 -11.63
CA ASP A 270 16.03 15.52 -10.58
C ASP A 270 15.32 15.20 -9.26
N ASN A 271 14.03 14.85 -9.35
CA ASN A 271 13.27 14.39 -8.20
C ASN A 271 13.93 13.16 -7.57
N MET A 272 14.30 12.14 -8.34
CA MET A 272 14.99 10.95 -7.85
C MET A 272 16.27 11.30 -7.10
N LYS A 273 17.15 12.13 -7.67
CA LYS A 273 18.39 12.60 -7.01
C LYS A 273 18.10 13.30 -5.68
N TYR A 274 17.04 14.10 -5.63
CA TYR A 274 16.61 14.74 -4.40
C TYR A 274 16.12 13.72 -3.36
N MET A 275 15.32 12.72 -3.76
CA MET A 275 14.80 11.68 -2.87
C MET A 275 15.92 10.79 -2.33
N ASP A 276 16.91 10.44 -3.16
CA ASP A 276 18.06 9.63 -2.74
C ASP A 276 18.92 10.39 -1.72
N ARG A 277 19.06 11.71 -1.91
CA ARG A 277 19.75 12.58 -0.95
C ARG A 277 18.97 12.69 0.36
N TRP A 278 17.64 12.72 0.31
CA TRP A 278 16.74 12.89 1.47
C TRP A 278 15.65 11.80 1.48
N PRO A 279 15.94 10.60 2.00
CA PRO A 279 15.00 9.47 1.92
C PRO A 279 13.75 9.64 2.78
N GLU A 280 13.92 10.24 3.97
CA GLU A 280 12.84 10.59 4.89
C GLU A 280 12.45 12.04 4.64
N ARG A 281 11.21 12.29 4.22
CA ARG A 281 10.72 13.63 3.88
C ARG A 281 9.30 13.79 4.36
N THR A 282 8.95 14.97 4.82
CA THR A 282 7.57 15.33 5.15
C THR A 282 7.29 16.73 4.66
N TYR A 283 6.06 16.96 4.19
CA TYR A 283 5.58 18.25 3.72
C TYR A 283 4.22 18.54 4.35
N GLY A 284 4.02 19.78 4.79
CA GLY A 284 2.74 20.24 5.34
C GLY A 284 2.39 21.62 4.79
N ILE A 285 1.18 21.79 4.28
CA ILE A 285 0.70 23.10 3.83
C ILE A 285 0.49 23.98 5.06
N ILE A 286 1.06 25.19 5.05
CA ILE A 286 0.80 26.22 6.07
C ILE A 286 -0.39 27.07 5.64
N LYS A 287 -0.35 27.54 4.40
CA LYS A 287 -1.40 28.33 3.75
C LYS A 287 -1.30 28.18 2.25
N ASP A 288 -2.42 28.23 1.56
CA ASP A 288 -2.48 28.19 0.10
C ASP A 288 -3.69 28.96 -0.43
N THR A 289 -3.58 29.41 -1.66
CA THR A 289 -4.65 29.97 -2.47
C THR A 289 -4.75 29.19 -3.76
N VAL A 290 -5.98 28.96 -4.22
CA VAL A 290 -6.28 28.20 -5.43
C VAL A 290 -7.01 29.14 -6.38
N ASP A 291 -6.44 29.36 -7.56
CA ASP A 291 -7.02 30.15 -8.64
C ASP A 291 -7.20 29.27 -9.88
N CYS A 292 -8.44 29.09 -10.32
CA CYS A 292 -8.80 28.15 -11.37
C CYS A 292 -9.42 28.87 -12.58
N ASN A 293 -8.93 28.53 -13.76
CA ASN A 293 -9.53 28.91 -15.03
C ASN A 293 -10.37 27.74 -15.55
N SER A 294 -11.69 27.90 -15.50
CA SER A 294 -12.66 26.89 -15.94
C SER A 294 -12.70 26.70 -17.45
N ALA A 295 -12.30 27.68 -18.25
CA ALA A 295 -12.26 27.57 -19.71
C ALA A 295 -11.14 26.63 -20.17
N ASP A 296 -9.97 26.75 -19.53
CA ASP A 296 -8.79 25.94 -19.86
C ASP A 296 -8.66 24.68 -19.00
N LEU A 297 -9.57 24.49 -18.03
CA LEU A 297 -9.51 23.43 -17.02
C LEU A 297 -8.14 23.38 -16.31
N THR A 298 -7.61 24.55 -15.93
CA THR A 298 -6.34 24.65 -15.20
C THR A 298 -6.51 25.35 -13.86
N CYS A 299 -5.68 24.99 -12.88
CA CYS A 299 -5.63 25.65 -11.59
C CYS A 299 -4.19 25.95 -11.18
N LEU A 300 -3.96 27.17 -10.71
CA LEU A 300 -2.75 27.62 -10.07
C LEU A 300 -2.94 27.56 -8.56
N ILE A 301 -2.01 26.91 -7.87
CA ILE A 301 -1.99 26.83 -6.41
C ILE A 301 -0.69 27.43 -5.92
N ASN A 302 -0.78 28.53 -5.18
CA ASN A 302 0.36 29.21 -4.59
C ASN A 302 0.20 29.28 -3.09
N GLY A 303 1.30 29.19 -2.35
CA GLY A 303 1.22 29.14 -0.91
C GLY A 303 2.56 28.96 -0.24
N GLN A 304 2.51 28.57 1.02
CA GLN A 304 3.68 28.25 1.83
C GLN A 304 3.52 26.87 2.45
N MET A 305 4.58 26.09 2.44
CA MET A 305 4.66 24.78 3.06
C MET A 305 5.80 24.72 4.07
N ARG A 306 5.60 23.96 5.15
CA ARG A 306 6.68 23.46 6.00
C ARG A 306 7.21 22.15 5.42
N TRP A 307 8.50 21.90 5.60
CA TRP A 307 9.13 20.65 5.18
C TRP A 307 10.17 20.20 6.21
N SER A 308 10.29 18.88 6.37
CA SER A 308 11.44 18.24 7.01
C SER A 308 12.02 17.20 6.08
N ALA A 309 13.34 17.06 6.12
CA ALA A 309 14.10 16.13 5.30
C ALA A 309 15.24 15.54 6.14
N ARG A 310 15.31 14.22 6.22
CA ARG A 310 16.29 13.48 7.02
C ARG A 310 17.01 12.45 6.16
N SER A 311 18.31 12.28 6.45
CA SER A 311 19.15 11.26 5.85
C SER A 311 20.00 10.62 6.95
N THR A 312 19.58 9.44 7.39
CA THR A 312 20.29 8.62 8.38
C THR A 312 21.70 8.26 7.91
N ALA A 313 21.84 7.88 6.64
CA ALA A 313 23.13 7.59 6.01
C ALA A 313 24.11 8.77 6.07
N ARG A 314 23.61 10.02 6.09
CA ARG A 314 24.43 11.24 6.16
C ARG A 314 24.44 11.88 7.56
N ASN A 315 23.84 11.23 8.56
CA ASN A 315 23.65 11.73 9.93
C ASN A 315 23.14 13.18 10.00
N ILE A 316 22.17 13.56 9.15
CA ILE A 316 21.71 14.95 9.05
C ILE A 316 20.20 15.05 8.87
N GLU A 317 19.62 16.05 9.52
CA GLU A 317 18.25 16.52 9.33
C GLU A 317 18.27 17.99 8.90
N ALA A 318 17.38 18.35 8.00
CA ALA A 318 17.12 19.71 7.56
C ALA A 318 15.61 19.97 7.61
N TYR A 319 15.21 21.15 8.03
CA TYR A 319 13.80 21.53 8.10
C TYR A 319 13.64 23.03 7.87
N GLY A 320 12.42 23.45 7.52
CA GLY A 320 12.14 24.85 7.29
C GLY A 320 10.82 25.07 6.57
N THR A 321 10.73 26.22 5.90
CA THR A 321 9.55 26.64 5.15
C THR A 321 9.93 27.02 3.74
N SER A 322 9.01 26.83 2.79
CA SER A 322 9.16 27.21 1.40
C SER A 322 7.87 27.81 0.87
N ASP A 323 7.99 28.86 0.07
CA ASP A 323 6.90 29.30 -0.80
C ASP A 323 6.85 28.38 -2.02
N PHE A 324 5.66 28.14 -2.56
CA PHE A 324 5.46 27.25 -3.69
C PHE A 324 4.43 27.77 -4.68
N LEU A 325 4.55 27.29 -5.92
CA LEU A 325 3.64 27.55 -7.03
C LEU A 325 3.49 26.28 -7.88
N TYR A 326 2.29 25.71 -7.92
CA TYR A 326 1.96 24.54 -8.74
C TYR A 326 0.84 24.87 -9.72
N LYS A 327 0.94 24.43 -10.97
CA LYS A 327 -0.15 24.55 -11.95
C LYS A 327 -0.60 23.16 -12.38
N PHE A 328 -1.86 22.81 -12.12
CA PHE A 328 -2.49 21.58 -12.57
C PHE A 328 -3.41 21.84 -13.78
N GLY A 329 -3.49 20.86 -14.69
CA GLY A 329 -4.47 20.78 -15.78
C GLY A 329 -5.33 19.53 -15.64
N PHE A 330 -6.58 19.61 -16.10
CA PHE A 330 -7.61 18.58 -15.89
C PHE A 330 -8.31 18.14 -17.18
N SER A 331 -7.75 18.47 -18.34
CA SER A 331 -8.33 18.19 -19.66
C SER A 331 -8.35 16.70 -20.05
N SER A 332 -7.50 15.86 -19.46
CA SER A 332 -7.34 14.43 -19.79
C SER A 332 -8.03 13.46 -18.81
N GLY A 333 -8.97 13.94 -18.00
CA GLY A 333 -9.66 13.16 -16.97
C GLY A 333 -8.87 13.00 -15.66
N SER A 334 -7.56 12.74 -15.76
CA SER A 334 -6.61 12.72 -14.63
C SER A 334 -5.87 14.06 -14.47
N PRO A 335 -5.49 14.48 -13.25
CA PRO A 335 -4.70 15.69 -13.05
C PRO A 335 -3.33 15.57 -13.72
N GLN A 336 -2.90 16.64 -14.37
CA GLN A 336 -1.57 16.79 -14.98
C GLN A 336 -0.86 18.00 -14.38
N LEU A 337 0.36 17.83 -13.89
CA LEU A 337 1.18 18.91 -13.34
C LEU A 337 1.94 19.59 -14.49
N LEU A 338 1.51 20.81 -14.80
CA LEU A 338 2.01 21.64 -15.91
C LEU A 338 3.15 22.55 -15.47
N SER A 339 3.18 22.96 -14.19
CA SER A 339 4.25 23.77 -13.63
C SER A 339 4.50 23.47 -12.16
N GLN A 340 5.77 23.50 -11.77
CA GLN A 340 6.21 23.39 -10.38
C GLN A 340 7.34 24.40 -10.12
N SER A 341 7.20 25.19 -9.07
CA SER A 341 8.27 26.03 -8.53
C SER A 341 8.17 26.12 -7.01
N SER A 342 9.31 26.25 -6.35
CA SER A 342 9.38 26.53 -4.91
C SER A 342 10.59 27.38 -4.55
N HIS A 343 10.50 28.14 -3.46
CA HIS A 343 11.58 28.96 -2.94
C HIS A 343 11.69 28.76 -1.44
N VAL A 344 12.86 28.35 -0.94
CA VAL A 344 13.09 28.13 0.49
C VAL A 344 13.16 29.47 1.21
N VAL A 345 12.27 29.67 2.18
CA VAL A 345 12.18 30.89 3.01
C VAL A 345 13.04 30.74 4.25
N THR A 346 12.85 29.65 5.00
CA THR A 346 13.67 29.33 6.17
C THR A 346 14.31 27.96 6.03
N ARG A 347 15.53 27.80 6.56
CA ARG A 347 16.24 26.53 6.58
C ARG A 347 17.14 26.43 7.80
N SER A 348 16.91 25.39 8.58
CA SER A 348 17.79 24.94 9.64
C SER A 348 18.32 23.55 9.33
N ARG A 349 19.50 23.21 9.86
CA ARG A 349 20.12 21.89 9.72
C ARG A 349 20.73 21.49 11.05
N ARG A 350 20.64 20.20 11.40
CA ARG A 350 21.27 19.63 12.59
C ARG A 350 21.71 18.19 12.35
N PRO A 351 22.78 17.70 13.01
CA PRO A 351 23.03 16.28 13.14
C PRO A 351 21.84 15.59 13.79
N ILE A 352 21.55 14.34 13.39
CA ILE A 352 20.40 13.60 13.95
C ILE A 352 20.54 13.40 15.47
N GLU A 353 21.76 13.24 15.97
CA GLU A 353 22.09 13.10 17.40
C GLU A 353 21.93 14.41 18.21
N ALA A 354 21.97 15.57 17.56
CA ALA A 354 21.90 16.87 18.23
C ALA A 354 20.47 17.27 18.64
N ALA A 355 19.47 16.39 18.45
CA ALA A 355 18.12 16.59 18.99
C ALA A 355 18.03 16.34 20.51
N ILE A 356 19.11 15.88 21.16
CA ILE A 356 19.18 15.75 22.62
C ILE A 356 19.44 17.12 23.24
N GLY A 357 18.39 17.95 23.28
CA GLY A 357 18.28 19.01 24.27
C GLY A 357 18.09 18.39 25.64
N ALA A 358 19.20 18.15 26.35
CA ALA A 358 19.28 17.85 27.78
C ALA A 358 18.29 16.81 28.33
N LEU A 359 18.59 15.54 28.14
CA LEU A 359 18.44 14.51 29.17
C LEU A 359 19.59 13.50 28.98
N ALA A 360 20.34 13.29 30.05
CA ALA A 360 21.57 12.50 30.12
C ALA A 360 21.38 11.06 29.58
N PRO A 361 22.46 10.39 29.15
CA PRO A 361 22.40 9.01 28.69
C PRO A 361 22.07 8.10 29.88
N SER A 362 20.82 7.63 29.96
CA SER A 362 20.51 6.41 30.70
C SER A 362 20.44 5.27 29.70
N ALA A 363 21.22 4.22 29.93
CA ALA A 363 21.24 2.96 29.20
C ALA A 363 19.94 2.13 29.36
N SER A 364 18.80 2.78 29.57
CA SER A 364 17.50 2.17 29.77
C SER A 364 16.50 2.70 28.74
N LEU A 365 15.72 1.79 28.13
CA LEU A 365 14.66 2.13 27.18
C LEU A 365 13.72 3.20 27.76
N PRO A 366 13.30 4.22 26.98
CA PRO A 366 12.37 5.24 27.44
C PRO A 366 11.09 4.62 28.00
N GLN A 367 10.69 5.00 29.21
CA GLN A 367 9.48 4.51 29.87
C GLN A 367 8.39 5.57 29.88
N TYR A 368 7.11 5.16 29.90
CA TYR A 368 5.99 6.09 29.93
C TYR A 368 6.02 7.07 31.13
N ARG A 369 6.56 6.61 32.27
CA ARG A 369 6.72 7.43 33.49
C ARG A 369 7.71 8.59 33.33
N ASP A 370 8.61 8.51 32.36
CA ASP A 370 9.63 9.53 32.11
C ASP A 370 9.05 10.73 31.33
N TYR A 371 7.83 10.58 30.78
CA TYR A 371 7.13 11.58 29.98
C TYR A 371 5.74 11.89 30.57
N PRO A 372 5.63 12.37 31.82
CA PRO A 372 4.35 12.60 32.46
C PRO A 372 3.58 13.76 31.82
N VAL A 373 2.26 13.70 31.96
CA VAL A 373 1.37 14.82 31.62
C VAL A 373 1.29 15.79 32.80
N ALA A 374 1.32 17.09 32.53
CA ALA A 374 1.25 18.10 33.59
C ALA A 374 -0.18 18.31 34.11
N ARG A 375 -1.18 18.09 33.26
CA ARG A 375 -2.61 18.24 33.55
C ARG A 375 -3.41 17.25 32.69
N THR A 376 -4.56 16.83 33.19
CA THR A 376 -5.57 16.05 32.48
C THR A 376 -6.79 16.92 32.22
N TYR A 377 -7.35 16.82 31.02
CA TYR A 377 -8.53 17.59 30.64
C TYR A 377 -9.79 16.92 31.17
N HIS A 378 -10.68 17.71 31.77
CA HIS A 378 -11.96 17.26 32.33
C HIS A 378 -13.15 18.11 31.86
N GLY A 379 -12.94 18.97 30.85
CA GLY A 379 -13.99 19.83 30.29
C GLY A 379 -14.80 19.13 29.21
N ALA A 380 -15.76 19.85 28.62
CA ALA A 380 -16.47 19.37 27.43
C ALA A 380 -15.57 19.39 26.20
N ASN A 381 -15.65 18.37 25.35
CA ASN A 381 -14.82 18.30 24.15
C ASN A 381 -15.28 19.35 23.12
N ALA A 382 -14.32 20.08 22.55
CA ALA A 382 -14.55 21.01 21.46
C ALA A 382 -14.88 20.27 20.14
N PRO A 383 -15.68 20.87 19.25
CA PRO A 383 -15.91 20.31 17.93
C PRO A 383 -14.61 20.29 17.11
N VAL A 384 -14.42 19.22 16.33
CA VAL A 384 -13.24 19.07 15.48
C VAL A 384 -13.09 20.24 14.50
N ALA A 385 -11.89 20.83 14.47
CA ALA A 385 -11.50 21.86 13.52
C ALA A 385 -11.26 21.24 12.13
N LEU A 386 -12.34 21.02 11.38
CA LEU A 386 -12.26 20.42 10.05
C LEU A 386 -11.65 21.39 9.02
N THR A 387 -10.58 20.96 8.38
CA THR A 387 -9.95 21.57 7.21
C THR A 387 -10.22 20.74 5.95
N LYS A 388 -9.88 21.26 4.77
CA LYS A 388 -9.99 20.51 3.50
C LYS A 388 -9.30 19.13 3.55
N GLN A 389 -8.17 19.02 4.26
CA GLN A 389 -7.44 17.75 4.40
C GLN A 389 -8.14 16.75 5.34
N THR A 390 -8.80 17.23 6.39
CA THR A 390 -9.45 16.37 7.38
C THR A 390 -10.86 15.95 6.94
N MET A 391 -11.44 16.62 5.93
CA MET A 391 -12.77 16.30 5.40
C MET A 391 -12.89 14.85 4.93
N GLN A 392 -11.84 14.26 4.35
CA GLN A 392 -11.88 12.87 3.90
C GLN A 392 -11.99 11.86 5.07
N PHE A 393 -11.66 12.28 6.29
CA PHE A 393 -11.74 11.46 7.50
C PHE A 393 -12.72 12.03 8.52
N GLN A 394 -13.61 12.94 8.11
CA GLN A 394 -14.49 13.69 9.02
C GLN A 394 -15.28 12.81 9.98
N THR A 395 -15.75 11.64 9.52
CA THR A 395 -16.55 10.73 10.34
C THR A 395 -15.71 10.14 11.46
N ARG A 396 -14.50 9.64 11.12
CA ARG A 396 -13.56 9.07 12.11
C ARG A 396 -13.14 10.11 13.13
N LEU A 397 -12.74 11.29 12.64
CA LEU A 397 -12.29 12.38 13.50
C LEU A 397 -13.39 12.88 14.43
N ARG A 398 -14.65 13.01 13.94
CA ARG A 398 -15.79 13.39 14.78
C ARG A 398 -16.17 12.33 15.81
N VAL A 399 -15.99 11.04 15.49
CA VAL A 399 -16.23 9.94 16.43
C VAL A 399 -15.15 9.97 17.52
N ALA A 400 -13.88 9.99 17.13
CA ALA A 400 -12.75 10.04 18.05
C ALA A 400 -12.79 11.27 18.97
N ALA A 401 -13.17 12.44 18.44
CA ALA A 401 -13.28 13.66 19.25
C ALA A 401 -14.37 13.62 20.33
N LYS A 402 -15.25 12.61 20.35
CA LYS A 402 -16.23 12.39 21.42
C LYS A 402 -15.70 11.47 22.52
N GLU A 403 -14.56 10.83 22.30
CA GLU A 403 -13.95 9.93 23.27
C GLU A 403 -13.30 10.71 24.41
N GLU A 404 -13.09 10.02 25.53
CA GLU A 404 -12.29 10.56 26.63
C GLU A 404 -10.81 10.64 26.22
N PRO A 405 -10.04 11.63 26.72
CA PRO A 405 -8.61 11.74 26.45
C PRO A 405 -7.86 10.43 26.74
N ASN A 406 -7.38 9.78 25.68
CA ASN A 406 -6.67 8.50 25.75
C ASN A 406 -5.14 8.67 25.63
N PHE A 407 -4.66 9.89 25.36
CA PHE A 407 -3.26 10.20 25.14
C PHE A 407 -2.87 11.58 25.68
N ALA A 408 -1.67 11.69 26.25
CA ALA A 408 -1.06 12.96 26.66
C ALA A 408 -1.98 13.92 27.47
N GLY A 409 -2.90 13.35 28.26
CA GLY A 409 -3.77 14.02 29.23
C GLY A 409 -4.96 14.78 28.64
N ASN A 410 -4.79 15.38 27.46
CA ASN A 410 -5.77 16.26 26.82
C ASN A 410 -6.09 15.84 25.38
N TYR A 411 -5.61 14.69 24.93
CA TYR A 411 -5.70 14.32 23.53
C TYR A 411 -6.33 12.95 23.33
N VAL A 412 -6.98 12.80 22.18
CA VAL A 412 -7.38 11.50 21.64
C VAL A 412 -6.46 11.17 20.49
N LEU A 413 -5.63 10.13 20.64
CA LEU A 413 -4.88 9.53 19.54
C LEU A 413 -5.72 8.41 18.94
N GLU A 414 -6.07 8.57 17.67
CA GLU A 414 -6.84 7.61 16.89
C GLU A 414 -6.05 7.19 15.64
N TYR A 415 -6.08 5.91 15.30
CA TYR A 415 -5.37 5.38 14.14
C TYR A 415 -6.19 4.32 13.39
N TRP A 416 -5.94 4.19 12.09
CA TRP A 416 -6.66 3.32 11.18
C TRP A 416 -5.79 2.85 10.02
N GLY A 417 -6.26 1.80 9.32
CA GLY A 417 -5.57 1.30 8.13
C GLY A 417 -5.61 2.28 6.96
N CYS A 418 -4.48 2.44 6.25
CA CYS A 418 -4.35 3.28 5.06
C CYS A 418 -3.99 2.50 3.78
N GLY A 419 -3.88 1.16 3.84
CA GLY A 419 -3.51 0.33 2.69
C GLY A 419 -2.98 -1.06 3.10
N THR A 420 -2.18 -1.68 2.22
CA THR A 420 -1.51 -3.00 2.35
C THR A 420 -0.70 -3.14 3.65
N THR A 421 -1.37 -3.41 4.78
CA THR A 421 -0.83 -3.53 6.16
C THR A 421 -0.36 -2.24 6.86
N CYS A 422 -0.61 -1.08 6.27
CA CYS A 422 -0.16 0.20 6.81
C CYS A 422 -1.22 0.85 7.71
N LEU A 423 -0.78 1.48 8.79
CA LEU A 423 -1.54 2.29 9.72
C LEU A 423 -1.16 3.76 9.55
N MET A 424 -2.17 4.63 9.63
CA MET A 424 -2.04 6.07 9.77
C MET A 424 -2.93 6.54 10.91
N GLY A 425 -2.76 7.78 11.37
CA GLY A 425 -3.59 8.27 12.47
C GLY A 425 -3.43 9.75 12.71
N ALA A 426 -4.16 10.24 13.70
CA ALA A 426 -4.12 11.62 14.13
C ALA A 426 -4.32 11.74 15.64
N VAL A 427 -3.84 12.85 16.20
CA VAL A 427 -4.06 13.29 17.56
C VAL A 427 -5.01 14.49 17.53
N ILE A 428 -6.07 14.43 18.33
CA ILE A 428 -7.07 15.48 18.46
C ILE A 428 -6.92 16.10 19.83
N ASP A 429 -6.69 17.41 19.89
CA ASP A 429 -6.81 18.18 21.14
C ASP A 429 -8.28 18.31 21.49
N VAL A 430 -8.73 17.71 22.60
CA VAL A 430 -10.15 17.76 22.97
C VAL A 430 -10.57 19.12 23.49
N ALA A 431 -9.65 19.99 23.91
CA ALA A 431 -9.97 21.33 24.39
C ALA A 431 -10.21 22.31 23.24
N THR A 432 -9.54 22.13 22.10
CA THR A 432 -9.57 23.07 20.97
C THR A 432 -10.18 22.49 19.70
N GLY A 433 -10.19 21.16 19.56
CA GLY A 433 -10.57 20.46 18.34
C GLY A 433 -9.48 20.43 17.27
N GLU A 434 -8.28 20.94 17.55
CA GLU A 434 -7.15 20.93 16.62
C GLU A 434 -6.64 19.50 16.35
N ILE A 435 -6.21 19.26 15.11
CA ILE A 435 -5.76 17.95 14.65
C ILE A 435 -4.27 18.01 14.30
N THR A 436 -3.50 17.09 14.88
CA THR A 436 -2.11 16.82 14.50
C THR A 436 -2.00 15.41 13.90
N TRP A 437 -1.59 15.30 12.64
CA TRP A 437 -1.40 14.01 11.98
C TRP A 437 -0.18 13.27 12.52
N LEU A 438 -0.24 11.93 12.53
CA LEU A 438 0.97 11.13 12.70
C LEU A 438 1.99 11.46 11.59
N PRO A 439 3.29 11.55 11.91
CA PRO A 439 4.31 12.04 10.98
C PRO A 439 4.68 11.04 9.86
N PHE A 440 4.18 9.81 9.90
CA PHE A 440 4.44 8.75 8.93
C PHE A 440 3.35 7.67 9.01
N THR A 441 3.32 6.79 8.02
CA THR A 441 2.60 5.51 8.11
C THR A 441 3.45 4.48 8.84
N ILE A 442 2.81 3.56 9.54
CA ILE A 442 3.45 2.42 10.20
C ILE A 442 2.97 1.13 9.55
N CYS A 443 3.89 0.29 9.07
CA CYS A 443 3.54 -0.99 8.45
C CYS A 443 4.30 -2.15 9.06
N CYS A 444 3.93 -3.35 8.62
CA CYS A 444 4.84 -4.49 8.60
C CYS A 444 5.24 -5.04 9.98
N ALA A 445 4.54 -4.60 11.03
CA ALA A 445 4.70 -5.09 12.40
C ALA A 445 3.79 -6.30 12.72
N MET A 446 3.17 -6.91 11.70
CA MET A 446 2.09 -7.89 11.85
C MET A 446 2.56 -9.35 12.09
N SER A 447 3.85 -9.57 12.34
CA SER A 447 4.40 -10.90 12.66
C SER A 447 4.36 -11.25 14.16
N VAL A 448 3.71 -10.42 14.97
CA VAL A 448 3.62 -10.59 16.43
C VAL A 448 2.16 -10.71 16.83
N ASP A 449 1.90 -11.75 17.62
CA ASP A 449 0.72 -12.05 18.46
C ASP A 449 -0.59 -11.27 18.18
N PRO A 450 -1.77 -11.92 18.11
CA PRO A 450 -3.07 -11.25 17.98
C PRO A 450 -3.38 -10.15 19.03
N GLY A 451 -2.65 -10.07 20.15
CA GLY A 451 -2.72 -8.96 21.12
C GLY A 451 -1.78 -7.77 20.83
N PHE A 452 -1.00 -7.79 19.76
CA PHE A 452 0.02 -6.78 19.46
C PHE A 452 -0.58 -5.49 18.89
N GLN A 453 -0.29 -4.36 19.54
CA GLN A 453 -0.59 -3.03 19.04
C GLN A 453 0.66 -2.42 18.42
N ALA A 454 0.58 -2.04 17.14
CA ALA A 454 1.70 -1.40 16.44
C ALA A 454 1.93 0.06 16.89
N ILE A 455 0.94 0.68 17.55
CA ILE A 455 1.05 2.03 18.09
C ILE A 455 0.67 1.95 19.57
N ASN A 456 1.64 2.13 20.46
CA ASN A 456 1.46 2.02 21.91
C ASN A 456 1.57 3.39 22.57
N PHE A 457 0.61 3.73 23.42
CA PHE A 457 0.54 5.01 24.14
C PHE A 457 -0.27 4.86 25.43
N LYS A 458 -0.22 5.87 26.31
CA LYS A 458 -0.99 5.91 27.56
C LYS A 458 -1.64 7.29 27.78
N PRO A 459 -2.80 7.35 28.45
CA PRO A 459 -3.47 8.62 28.74
C PRO A 459 -2.62 9.58 29.57
N ASN A 460 -1.84 9.05 30.51
CA ASN A 460 -1.02 9.82 31.44
C ASN A 460 0.43 10.03 30.96
N SER A 461 0.74 9.73 29.69
CA SER A 461 2.08 9.88 29.14
C SER A 461 2.05 10.60 27.80
N ARG A 462 3.10 11.39 27.57
CA ARG A 462 3.39 12.05 26.29
C ARG A 462 4.23 11.17 25.36
N LEU A 463 4.67 10.00 25.83
CA LEU A 463 5.43 9.04 25.06
C LEU A 463 4.49 8.19 24.19
N VAL A 464 4.87 7.99 22.93
CA VAL A 464 4.26 7.05 22.00
C VAL A 464 5.35 6.17 21.39
N VAL A 465 5.03 4.90 21.19
CA VAL A 465 5.93 3.92 20.57
C VAL A 465 5.27 3.36 19.32
N PHE A 466 5.93 3.56 18.18
CA PHE A 466 5.51 3.00 16.91
C PHE A 466 6.37 1.79 16.58
N ALA A 467 5.77 0.61 16.50
CA ALA A 467 6.45 -0.62 16.16
C ALA A 467 6.20 -0.97 14.70
N GLY A 468 7.27 -1.25 13.94
CA GLY A 468 7.20 -1.62 12.53
C GLY A 468 8.22 -0.90 11.66
N LEU A 469 7.88 -0.70 10.38
CA LEU A 469 8.60 0.20 9.47
C LEU A 469 7.87 1.55 9.39
N ARG A 470 8.63 2.65 9.40
CA ARG A 470 8.11 3.98 9.10
C ARG A 470 8.12 4.22 7.60
N ASN A 471 6.98 4.54 7.00
CA ASN A 471 6.83 4.73 5.56
C ASN A 471 7.38 3.56 4.72
N GLU A 472 7.29 2.34 5.26
CA GLU A 472 7.85 1.11 4.67
C GLU A 472 9.38 1.15 4.44
N GLN A 473 10.08 2.01 5.19
CA GLN A 473 11.53 2.15 5.12
C GLN A 473 12.21 1.53 6.35
N GLN A 474 13.37 0.92 6.10
CA GLN A 474 14.25 0.45 7.17
C GLN A 474 14.75 1.63 8.04
N PRO A 475 15.01 1.41 9.33
CA PRO A 475 15.02 0.12 10.01
C PRO A 475 13.65 -0.36 10.51
N MET A 476 13.43 -1.68 10.51
CA MET A 476 12.37 -2.32 11.29
C MET A 476 12.68 -2.19 12.79
N GLY A 477 11.73 -1.69 13.58
CA GLY A 477 11.94 -1.62 15.03
C GLY A 477 10.85 -0.93 15.82
N ALA A 478 11.07 -0.76 17.12
CA ALA A 478 10.25 0.07 18.00
C ALA A 478 10.82 1.49 18.02
N HIS A 479 10.03 2.44 17.54
CA HIS A 479 10.40 3.84 17.39
C HIS A 479 9.72 4.70 18.46
N PHE A 480 10.52 5.32 19.32
CA PHE A 480 10.05 6.09 20.46
C PHE A 480 9.97 7.57 20.08
N TYR A 481 8.82 8.19 20.35
CA TYR A 481 8.59 9.61 20.16
C TYR A 481 7.90 10.21 21.38
N TRP A 482 8.17 11.48 21.70
CA TRP A 482 7.34 12.23 22.63
C TRP A 482 6.56 13.32 21.90
N PHE A 483 5.35 13.58 22.37
CA PHE A 483 4.46 14.59 21.80
C PHE A 483 4.49 15.87 22.63
N ASP A 484 4.63 17.02 21.97
CA ASP A 484 4.67 18.34 22.62
C ASP A 484 3.34 19.10 22.68
N GLY A 485 2.29 18.51 22.12
CA GLY A 485 1.00 19.16 21.90
C GLY A 485 0.81 19.65 20.47
N ARG A 486 1.88 19.68 19.66
CA ARG A 486 1.88 20.14 18.27
C ARG A 486 2.64 19.22 17.32
N GLU A 487 3.74 18.63 17.78
CA GLU A 487 4.63 17.82 16.97
C GLU A 487 5.16 16.60 17.73
N PHE A 488 5.52 15.57 16.96
CA PHE A 488 6.15 14.35 17.47
C PHE A 488 7.66 14.46 17.33
N HIS A 489 8.36 14.31 18.45
CA HIS A 489 9.81 14.41 18.52
C HIS A 489 10.42 13.02 18.66
N PHE A 490 11.26 12.63 17.70
CA PHE A 490 11.96 11.35 17.72
C PHE A 490 12.94 11.27 18.90
N ILE A 491 12.91 10.15 19.62
CA ILE A 491 13.83 9.87 20.72
C ILE A 491 14.87 8.84 20.26
N THR A 492 14.42 7.63 19.92
CA THR A 492 15.31 6.52 19.56
C THR A 492 14.56 5.43 18.78
N THR A 493 15.31 4.52 18.18
CA THR A 493 14.78 3.27 17.61
C THR A 493 15.51 2.10 18.22
N VAL A 494 14.74 1.13 18.71
CA VAL A 494 15.22 -0.19 19.06
C VAL A 494 14.99 -1.08 17.84
N LEU A 495 16.07 -1.55 17.23
CA LEU A 495 15.98 -2.43 16.07
C LEU A 495 15.30 -3.75 16.46
N ASP A 496 14.51 -4.28 15.55
CA ASP A 496 13.94 -5.62 15.73
C ASP A 496 15.01 -6.70 15.50
N ASP A 497 15.23 -7.54 16.51
CA ASP A 497 16.04 -8.75 16.44
C ASP A 497 15.18 -10.03 16.26
N GLY A 498 13.88 -9.86 15.98
CA GLY A 498 12.87 -10.92 15.93
C GLY A 498 12.05 -11.05 17.22
N SER A 499 12.01 -10.01 18.07
CA SER A 499 11.38 -10.07 19.40
C SER A 499 10.50 -8.88 19.77
N PHE A 500 9.78 -8.31 18.80
CA PHE A 500 8.84 -7.19 18.99
C PHE A 500 7.89 -7.26 20.21
N GLY A 501 7.58 -8.45 20.74
CA GLY A 501 6.78 -8.64 21.97
C GLY A 501 7.51 -8.44 23.31
N LYS A 502 8.86 -8.40 23.34
CA LYS A 502 9.68 -8.30 24.56
C LYS A 502 10.15 -6.88 24.88
N HIS A 503 10.15 -5.98 23.89
CA HIS A 503 10.60 -4.59 24.05
C HIS A 503 9.48 -3.60 24.37
N SER A 504 8.27 -4.12 24.64
CA SER A 504 7.16 -3.31 25.10
C SER A 504 7.56 -2.54 26.36
N ALA A 505 7.38 -1.22 26.34
CA ALA A 505 7.55 -0.32 27.48
C ALA A 505 6.49 -0.56 28.59
N THR A 506 5.97 -1.79 28.71
CA THR A 506 4.93 -2.21 29.66
C THR A 506 5.49 -2.80 30.95
N LYS A 507 6.74 -2.49 31.33
CA LYS A 507 7.17 -2.63 32.72
C LYS A 507 7.43 -1.29 33.38
#